data_AF-A0A7V4P267-F1
#
_entry.id   AF-A0A7V4P267-F1
#
_cell.length_a   1.000
_cell.length_b   1.000
_cell.length_c   1.000
_cell.angle_alpha   90.00
_cell.angle_beta   90.00
_cell.angle_gamma   90.00
#
_symmetry.space_group_name_H-M   'P 1'
#
loop_
_entity.id
_entity.type
_entity.pdbx_description
1 polymer ?
#
loop_
_entity_poly.entity_id
_entity_poly.type
_entity_poly.pdbx_seq_one_letter_code
_entity_poly.pdbx_strand_id
1 'polypeptide(L)'
;MTADRGHWAVLIVASLSLVAAGASRGEVQPSVTPVSWELTFKPDQLQQITAADRTGRSRTYWYLPYRVINNTGQDVNFLPAVERVSEIDSDLTPEQLSRNPGLAPRVVVDPAMVGVDPSVFRAIKQRHARTYPLLVSPVAAIGKLRQGVDNARDSVAIFPELDPNVSRFTIYFGGLSGERQTLVNPLGTADRSAARGATAAAGTGDERVFVVQKTLAMPYTLPGDVNTRRYATPALGKLTWVMR
;
A
#
# COMPACT_ATOMS: atom_id res chain seq x y z
N MET A 1 58.41 -54.91 -27.85
CA MET A 1 58.49 -54.79 -29.33
C MET A 1 57.09 -54.56 -29.86
N THR A 2 56.96 -53.55 -30.75
CA THR A 2 55.89 -53.31 -31.75
C THR A 2 54.45 -53.22 -31.23
N ALA A 3 53.90 -52.04 -30.97
CA ALA A 3 53.35 -51.06 -31.93
C ALA A 3 52.16 -51.60 -32.74
N ASP A 4 50.95 -51.09 -32.48
CA ASP A 4 50.11 -50.62 -33.58
C ASP A 4 49.13 -49.51 -33.15
N ARG A 5 48.98 -48.51 -34.01
CA ARG A 5 48.17 -47.29 -33.87
C ARG A 5 46.87 -47.49 -34.64
N GLY A 6 45.73 -47.31 -33.99
CA GLY A 6 44.43 -47.18 -34.64
C GLY A 6 43.79 -45.84 -34.31
N HIS A 7 43.88 -44.88 -35.23
CA HIS A 7 43.14 -43.62 -35.18
C HIS A 7 41.65 -43.87 -35.49
N TRP A 8 40.75 -43.42 -34.61
CA TRP A 8 39.37 -43.09 -35.00
C TRP A 8 39.02 -41.71 -34.46
N ALA A 9 38.61 -40.87 -35.40
CA ALA A 9 38.26 -39.49 -35.21
C ALA A 9 36.77 -39.34 -34.85
N VAL A 10 36.49 -38.42 -33.92
CA VAL A 10 35.39 -37.44 -33.94
C VAL A 10 33.96 -37.93 -33.70
N LEU A 11 33.37 -37.46 -32.60
CA LEU A 11 32.20 -36.56 -32.62
C LEU A 11 31.94 -36.02 -31.20
N ILE A 12 32.49 -34.84 -30.90
CA ILE A 12 32.06 -34.05 -29.74
C ILE A 12 30.81 -33.30 -30.17
N VAL A 13 29.64 -33.76 -29.72
CA VAL A 13 28.40 -32.98 -29.78
C VAL A 13 28.50 -31.95 -28.67
N ALA A 14 28.90 -30.73 -29.02
CA ALA A 14 28.80 -29.58 -28.13
C ALA A 14 27.33 -29.16 -28.07
N SER A 15 26.62 -29.67 -27.07
CA SER A 15 25.27 -29.23 -26.71
C SER A 15 25.36 -27.78 -26.24
N LEU A 16 25.04 -26.84 -27.12
CA LEU A 16 24.91 -25.44 -26.79
C LEU A 16 23.63 -25.28 -25.96
N SER A 17 23.72 -25.45 -24.64
CA SER A 17 22.64 -25.16 -23.71
C SER A 17 22.38 -23.66 -23.72
N LEU A 18 21.39 -23.25 -24.52
CA LEU A 18 20.79 -21.93 -24.49
C LEU A 18 20.08 -21.77 -23.14
N VAL A 19 20.80 -21.26 -22.13
CA VAL A 19 20.16 -20.77 -20.90
C VAL A 19 19.40 -19.52 -21.30
N ALA A 20 18.10 -19.68 -21.53
CA ALA A 20 17.19 -18.57 -21.64
C ALA A 20 17.28 -17.77 -20.35
N ALA A 21 17.89 -16.59 -20.42
CA ALA A 21 17.79 -15.58 -19.38
C ALA A 21 16.31 -15.20 -19.29
N GLY A 22 15.61 -15.82 -18.35
CA GLY A 22 14.27 -15.40 -17.96
C GLY A 22 14.37 -13.94 -17.53
N ALA A 23 13.77 -13.05 -18.32
CA ALA A 23 13.60 -11.67 -17.92
C ALA A 23 12.72 -11.66 -16.66
N SER A 24 13.36 -11.60 -15.49
CA SER A 24 12.71 -11.15 -14.27
C SER A 24 12.16 -9.76 -14.58
N ARG A 25 10.84 -9.64 -14.76
CA ARG A 25 10.15 -8.35 -14.71
C ARG A 25 10.50 -7.78 -13.34
N GLY A 26 11.47 -6.87 -13.31
CA GLY A 26 11.99 -6.31 -12.07
C GLY A 26 10.86 -5.61 -11.35
N GLU A 27 10.36 -6.25 -10.29
CA GLU A 27 9.49 -5.58 -9.33
C GLU A 27 10.28 -4.42 -8.74
N VAL A 28 9.71 -3.23 -8.84
CA VAL A 28 10.38 -2.00 -8.47
C VAL A 28 10.40 -1.95 -6.95
N GLN A 29 11.56 -2.25 -6.37
CA GLN A 29 11.73 -2.30 -4.92
C GLN A 29 12.23 -0.95 -4.40
N PRO A 30 11.75 -0.49 -3.24
CA PRO A 30 12.26 0.72 -2.62
C PRO A 30 13.69 0.52 -2.15
N SER A 31 14.44 1.62 -2.06
CA SER A 31 15.81 1.60 -1.56
C SER A 31 15.85 1.19 -0.09
N VAL A 32 16.74 0.24 0.25
CA VAL A 32 16.97 -0.23 1.63
C VAL A 32 17.51 0.91 2.50
N THR A 33 18.35 1.75 1.91
CA THR A 33 18.84 2.99 2.53
C THR A 33 18.08 4.17 1.92
N PRO A 34 17.61 5.14 2.73
CA PRO A 34 16.92 6.32 2.20
C PRO A 34 17.80 7.09 1.20
N VAL A 35 17.33 7.23 -0.03
CA VAL A 35 17.95 8.06 -1.09
C VAL A 35 17.38 9.49 -1.12
N SER A 36 16.37 9.73 -0.30
CA SER A 36 15.70 11.02 -0.09
C SER A 36 15.35 11.14 1.40
N TRP A 37 14.71 12.25 1.79
CA TRP A 37 14.24 12.41 3.16
C TRP A 37 13.27 11.27 3.53
N GLU A 38 13.39 10.74 4.74
CA GLU A 38 12.51 9.70 5.29
C GLU A 38 12.18 10.02 6.75
N LEU A 39 10.90 10.01 7.08
CA LEU A 39 10.38 10.34 8.40
C LEU A 39 10.31 9.08 9.26
N THR A 40 10.58 9.22 10.55
CA THR A 40 10.35 8.13 11.50
C THR A 40 8.86 8.04 11.79
N PHE A 41 8.25 6.90 11.44
CA PHE A 41 6.84 6.62 11.65
C PHE A 41 6.64 5.62 12.79
N LYS A 42 5.71 5.90 13.69
CA LYS A 42 5.33 5.03 14.82
C LYS A 42 3.81 4.85 14.83
N PRO A 43 3.27 3.78 14.23
CA PRO A 43 1.86 3.45 14.36
C PRO A 43 1.57 2.88 15.75
N ASP A 44 0.39 3.17 16.29
CA ASP A 44 -0.17 2.46 17.44
C ASP A 44 -1.10 1.32 16.96
N GLN A 45 -1.80 0.66 17.88
CA GLN A 45 -2.79 -0.35 17.55
C GLN A 45 -3.99 0.27 16.81
N LEU A 46 -4.46 -0.45 15.78
CA LEU A 46 -5.71 -0.12 15.10
C LEU A 46 -6.89 -0.40 16.04
N GLN A 47 -7.78 0.58 16.20
CA GLN A 47 -8.86 0.56 17.18
C GLN A 47 -10.21 0.93 16.54
N GLN A 48 -11.30 0.58 17.22
CA GLN A 48 -12.66 0.96 16.82
C GLN A 48 -13.25 2.02 17.75
N ILE A 49 -14.06 2.91 17.22
CA ILE A 49 -14.88 3.83 18.00
C ILE A 49 -16.27 3.96 17.40
N THR A 50 -17.29 3.90 18.24
CA THR A 50 -18.66 4.24 17.85
C THR A 50 -18.93 5.69 18.22
N ALA A 51 -19.36 6.50 17.26
CA ALA A 51 -19.76 7.88 17.51
C ALA A 51 -20.95 8.25 16.62
N ALA A 52 -21.76 9.21 17.10
CA ALA A 52 -22.85 9.77 16.30
C ALA A 52 -22.30 10.75 15.25
N ASP A 53 -22.72 10.58 14.01
CA ASP A 53 -22.49 11.56 12.95
C ASP A 53 -23.40 12.79 13.09
N ARG A 54 -23.26 13.79 12.21
CA ARG A 54 -24.08 15.03 12.20
C ARG A 54 -25.58 14.77 12.11
N THR A 55 -25.99 13.59 11.64
CA THR A 55 -27.40 13.18 11.51
C THR A 55 -27.92 12.50 12.78
N GLY A 56 -27.10 12.36 13.81
CA GLY A 56 -27.42 11.66 15.05
C GLY A 56 -27.32 10.14 14.94
N ARG A 57 -26.91 9.59 13.79
CA ARG A 57 -26.77 8.15 13.59
C ARG A 57 -25.44 7.69 14.15
N SER A 58 -25.48 6.72 15.06
CA SER A 58 -24.28 6.06 15.56
C SER A 58 -23.67 5.19 14.47
N ARG A 59 -22.39 5.40 14.18
CA ARG A 59 -21.59 4.59 13.26
C ARG A 59 -20.29 4.16 13.91
N THR A 60 -19.81 2.99 13.54
CA THR A 60 -18.50 2.50 13.94
C THR A 60 -17.45 2.98 12.95
N TYR A 61 -16.34 3.47 13.48
CA TYR A 61 -15.17 3.91 12.72
C TYR A 61 -13.97 3.13 13.20
N TRP A 62 -13.09 2.79 12.26
CA TRP A 62 -11.75 2.31 12.58
C TRP A 62 -10.78 3.47 12.55
N TYR A 63 -9.82 3.50 13.46
CA TYR A 63 -8.79 4.52 13.44
C TYR A 63 -7.44 3.99 13.89
N LEU A 64 -6.39 4.56 13.32
CA LEU A 64 -4.98 4.27 13.60
C LEU A 64 -4.32 5.52 14.16
N PRO A 65 -4.08 5.62 15.48
CA PRO A 65 -3.18 6.64 16.03
C PRO A 65 -1.76 6.44 15.51
N TYR A 66 -1.07 7.53 15.26
CA TYR A 66 0.31 7.49 14.83
C TYR A 66 1.09 8.73 15.27
N ARG A 67 2.40 8.55 15.40
CA ARG A 67 3.37 9.62 15.60
C ARG A 67 4.35 9.66 14.43
N VAL A 68 4.60 10.85 13.89
CA VAL A 68 5.62 11.10 12.86
C VAL A 68 6.68 12.04 13.40
N ILE A 69 7.94 11.67 13.23
CA ILE A 69 9.10 12.44 13.70
C ILE A 69 9.98 12.77 12.51
N ASN A 70 10.33 14.04 12.36
CA ASN A 70 11.27 14.48 11.33
C ASN A 70 12.69 14.52 11.90
N ASN A 71 13.50 13.53 11.51
CA ASN A 71 14.92 13.46 11.84
C ASN A 71 15.82 13.66 10.61
N THR A 72 15.31 14.34 9.58
CA THR A 72 15.94 14.41 8.25
C THR A 72 17.03 15.48 8.13
N GLY A 73 17.27 16.28 9.16
CA GLY A 73 18.24 17.40 9.13
C GLY A 73 17.68 18.72 8.60
N GLN A 74 16.42 18.74 8.15
CA GLN A 74 15.75 19.92 7.62
C GLN A 74 14.24 19.83 7.85
N ASP A 75 13.53 20.94 7.71
CA ASP A 75 12.07 20.93 7.75
C ASP A 75 11.49 20.27 6.48
N VAL A 76 10.41 19.49 6.64
CA VAL A 76 9.76 18.76 5.54
C VAL A 76 8.28 19.12 5.46
N ASN A 77 7.74 19.25 4.24
CA ASN A 77 6.30 19.35 4.05
C ASN A 77 5.68 17.95 4.15
N PHE A 78 5.01 17.68 5.27
CA PHE A 78 4.34 16.42 5.53
C PHE A 78 2.92 16.43 4.97
N LEU A 79 2.70 15.61 3.94
CA LEU A 79 1.43 15.46 3.24
C LEU A 79 1.04 13.97 3.29
N PRO A 80 0.42 13.49 4.38
CA PRO A 80 0.04 12.08 4.51
C PRO A 80 -1.01 11.68 3.47
N ALA A 81 -0.75 10.57 2.79
CA ALA A 81 -1.72 9.89 1.93
C ALA A 81 -1.94 8.49 2.49
N VAL A 82 -3.10 8.25 3.11
CA VAL A 82 -3.35 6.99 3.82
C VAL A 82 -4.56 6.30 3.22
N GLU A 83 -4.41 5.03 2.88
CA GLU A 83 -5.45 4.22 2.25
C GLU A 83 -5.50 2.82 2.87
N ARG A 84 -6.69 2.28 3.04
CA ARG A 84 -6.92 0.89 3.44
C ARG A 84 -7.36 0.09 2.22
N VAL A 85 -6.58 -0.92 1.86
CA VAL A 85 -6.91 -1.87 0.79
C VAL A 85 -7.39 -3.15 1.45
N SER A 86 -8.67 -3.48 1.25
CA SER A 86 -9.33 -4.63 1.85
C SER A 86 -9.62 -5.69 0.81
N GLU A 87 -9.31 -6.95 1.12
CA GLU A 87 -9.71 -8.10 0.31
C GLU A 87 -11.01 -8.65 0.90
N ILE A 88 -12.10 -8.49 0.15
CA ILE A 88 -13.42 -9.02 0.55
C ILE A 88 -13.49 -10.45 0.04
N ASP A 89 -13.53 -11.40 0.97
CA ASP A 89 -13.66 -12.82 0.65
C ASP A 89 -15.12 -13.18 0.32
N SER A 90 -15.33 -14.30 -0.37
CA SER A 90 -16.66 -14.84 -0.65
C SER A 90 -16.67 -16.34 -0.37
N ASP A 91 -17.61 -16.78 0.46
CA ASP A 91 -17.79 -18.20 0.82
C ASP A 91 -18.68 -18.96 -0.19
N LEU A 92 -19.05 -18.32 -1.31
CA LEU A 92 -20.00 -18.86 -2.29
C LEU A 92 -19.33 -19.78 -3.31
N THR A 93 -20.09 -20.77 -3.80
CA THR A 93 -19.63 -21.65 -4.89
C THR A 93 -19.63 -20.92 -6.25
N PRO A 94 -18.88 -21.40 -7.25
CA PRO A 94 -18.90 -20.82 -8.60
C PRO A 94 -20.29 -20.74 -9.23
N GLU A 95 -21.16 -21.73 -8.98
CA GLU A 95 -22.54 -21.73 -9.47
C GLU A 95 -23.39 -20.64 -8.81
N GLN A 96 -23.17 -20.37 -7.52
CA GLN A 96 -23.84 -19.30 -6.78
C GLN A 96 -23.34 -17.92 -7.23
N LEU A 97 -22.03 -17.77 -7.45
CA LEU A 97 -21.44 -16.55 -8.01
C LEU A 97 -21.94 -16.26 -9.42
N SER A 98 -22.16 -17.28 -10.24
CA SER A 98 -22.75 -17.11 -11.57
C SER A 98 -24.16 -16.52 -11.53
N ARG A 99 -24.92 -16.80 -10.45
CA ARG A 99 -26.26 -16.23 -10.23
C ARG A 99 -26.22 -14.84 -9.59
N ASN A 100 -25.18 -14.52 -8.82
CA ASN A 100 -25.00 -13.21 -8.21
C ASN A 100 -23.53 -12.74 -8.27
N PRO A 101 -23.09 -12.20 -9.43
CA PRO A 101 -21.70 -11.80 -9.62
C PRO A 101 -21.23 -10.69 -8.68
N GLY A 102 -22.16 -9.90 -8.11
CA GLY A 102 -21.83 -8.82 -7.17
C GLY A 102 -21.25 -9.30 -5.83
N LEU A 103 -21.37 -10.59 -5.53
CA LEU A 103 -20.81 -11.23 -4.33
C LEU A 103 -19.46 -11.91 -4.59
N ALA A 104 -18.86 -11.72 -5.77
CA ALA A 104 -17.52 -12.22 -6.05
C ALA A 104 -16.47 -11.54 -5.15
N PRO A 105 -15.35 -12.24 -4.85
CA PRO A 105 -14.23 -11.63 -4.15
C PRO A 105 -13.76 -10.37 -4.87
N ARG A 106 -13.53 -9.30 -4.11
CA ARG A 106 -13.13 -8.01 -4.67
C ARG A 106 -12.17 -7.28 -3.75
N VAL A 107 -11.37 -6.41 -4.34
CA VAL A 107 -10.50 -5.50 -3.62
C VAL A 107 -11.19 -4.15 -3.51
N VAL A 108 -11.30 -3.62 -2.29
CA VAL A 108 -11.87 -2.30 -2.01
C VAL A 108 -10.78 -1.41 -1.44
N VAL A 109 -10.69 -0.18 -1.96
CA VAL A 109 -9.74 0.83 -1.49
C VAL A 109 -10.53 1.94 -0.78
N ASP A 110 -10.29 2.09 0.52
CA ASP A 110 -10.89 3.13 1.36
C ASP A 110 -9.82 4.16 1.75
N PRO A 111 -9.85 5.39 1.20
CA PRO A 111 -9.01 6.48 1.68
C PRO A 111 -9.32 6.85 3.13
N ALA A 112 -8.31 7.26 3.89
CA ALA A 112 -8.52 7.83 5.21
C ALA A 112 -9.37 9.11 5.10
N MET A 113 -10.36 9.23 5.97
CA MET A 113 -11.35 10.29 5.92
C MET A 113 -10.76 11.63 6.39
N VAL A 114 -10.67 12.60 5.48
CA VAL A 114 -10.14 13.95 5.76
C VAL A 114 -11.24 14.91 6.30
N GLY A 115 -12.51 14.51 6.28
CA GLY A 115 -13.66 15.33 6.69
C GLY A 115 -14.63 14.64 7.64
N VAL A 116 -14.12 13.84 8.58
CA VAL A 116 -14.98 13.18 9.59
C VAL A 116 -15.75 14.21 10.44
N ASP A 117 -16.86 13.77 11.01
CA ASP A 117 -17.56 14.56 12.01
C ASP A 117 -16.61 14.97 13.15
N PRO A 118 -16.59 16.25 13.57
CA PRO A 118 -15.82 16.69 14.72
C PRO A 118 -16.09 15.87 16.00
N SER A 119 -17.27 15.28 16.16
CA SER A 119 -17.64 14.37 17.25
C SER A 119 -16.74 13.14 17.29
N VAL A 120 -16.45 12.52 16.14
CA VAL A 120 -15.63 11.32 16.00
C VAL A 120 -14.21 11.63 16.45
N PHE A 121 -13.59 12.69 15.90
CA PHE A 121 -12.24 13.07 16.28
C PHE A 121 -12.15 13.48 17.75
N ARG A 122 -13.15 14.18 18.28
CA ARG A 122 -13.20 14.57 19.70
C ARG A 122 -13.26 13.34 20.61
N ALA A 123 -14.06 12.34 20.26
CA ALA A 123 -14.16 11.09 21.01
C ALA A 123 -12.83 10.32 20.99
N ILE A 124 -12.15 10.26 19.84
CA ILE A 124 -10.82 9.66 19.73
C ILE A 124 -9.80 10.44 20.59
N LYS A 125 -9.77 11.77 20.48
CA LYS A 125 -8.88 12.63 21.26
C LYS A 125 -9.10 12.48 22.76
N GLN A 126 -10.35 12.38 23.21
CA GLN A 126 -10.68 12.16 24.61
C GLN A 126 -10.20 10.80 25.11
N ARG A 127 -10.39 9.73 24.33
CA ARG A 127 -9.90 8.38 24.65
C ARG A 127 -8.37 8.34 24.80
N HIS A 128 -7.67 9.13 24.00
CA HIS A 128 -6.21 9.16 23.93
C HIS A 128 -5.57 10.33 24.68
N ALA A 129 -6.31 11.07 25.50
CA ALA A 129 -5.83 12.30 26.14
C ALA A 129 -4.58 12.09 27.03
N ARG A 130 -4.38 10.87 27.57
CA ARG A 130 -3.20 10.52 28.38
C ARG A 130 -1.99 10.12 27.54
N THR A 131 -2.20 9.40 26.44
CA THR A 131 -1.11 8.85 25.61
C THR A 131 -0.66 9.83 24.52
N TYR A 132 -1.60 10.60 23.98
CA TYR A 132 -1.40 11.59 22.91
C TYR A 132 -2.01 12.95 23.32
N PRO A 133 -1.43 13.67 24.29
CA PRO A 133 -1.98 14.95 24.75
C PRO A 133 -2.02 16.02 23.66
N LEU A 134 -1.12 15.93 22.67
CA LEU A 134 -1.02 16.86 21.54
C LEU A 134 -1.64 16.31 20.25
N LEU A 135 -2.57 15.35 20.34
CA LEU A 135 -3.24 14.79 19.17
C LEU A 135 -3.97 15.87 18.36
N VAL A 136 -3.61 15.97 17.08
CA VAL A 136 -4.24 16.88 16.11
C VAL A 136 -5.10 16.12 15.10
N SER A 137 -6.08 16.81 14.51
CA SER A 137 -6.95 16.22 13.50
C SER A 137 -6.16 15.86 12.23
N PRO A 138 -6.67 14.95 11.38
CA PRO A 138 -6.00 14.59 10.13
C PRO A 138 -5.66 15.80 9.26
N VAL A 139 -6.57 16.78 9.18
CA VAL A 139 -6.37 18.03 8.44
C VAL A 139 -5.24 18.87 9.06
N ALA A 140 -5.22 19.01 10.39
CA ALA A 140 -4.22 19.81 11.10
C ALA A 140 -2.84 19.14 11.17
N ALA A 141 -2.74 17.85 10.82
CA ALA A 141 -1.47 17.15 10.68
C ALA A 141 -0.73 17.52 9.39
N ILE A 142 -1.45 18.01 8.37
CA ILE A 142 -0.90 18.39 7.06
C ILE A 142 -0.08 19.68 7.20
N GLY A 143 1.10 19.70 6.58
CA GLY A 143 1.91 20.91 6.42
C GLY A 143 3.35 20.75 6.90
N LYS A 144 3.98 21.87 7.26
CA LYS A 144 5.39 21.90 7.61
C LYS A 144 5.66 21.15 8.93
N LEU A 145 6.46 20.09 8.85
CA LEU A 145 6.95 19.30 9.99
C LEU A 145 8.39 19.72 10.30
N ARG A 146 8.56 20.37 11.45
CA ARG A 146 9.87 20.84 11.91
C ARG A 146 10.74 19.68 12.37
N GLN A 147 12.05 19.86 12.28
CA GLN A 147 13.01 18.84 12.74
C GLN A 147 12.94 18.61 14.27
N GLY A 148 13.19 17.37 14.69
CA GLY A 148 13.39 16.99 16.09
C GLY A 148 12.18 16.30 16.73
N VAL A 149 12.43 15.57 17.81
CA VAL A 149 11.42 14.80 18.54
C VAL A 149 10.36 15.69 19.20
N ASP A 150 10.74 16.88 19.66
CA ASP A 150 9.82 17.83 20.30
C ASP A 150 8.80 18.42 19.31
N ASN A 151 9.11 18.36 18.01
CA ASN A 151 8.24 18.79 16.92
C ASN A 151 7.46 17.62 16.28
N ALA A 152 7.47 16.44 16.92
CA ALA A 152 6.73 15.28 16.43
C ALA A 152 5.25 15.60 16.25
N ARG A 153 4.65 15.00 15.21
CA ARG A 153 3.24 15.16 14.89
C ARG A 153 2.48 13.91 15.31
N ASP A 154 1.54 14.09 16.24
CA ASP A 154 0.61 13.05 16.66
C ASP A 154 -0.73 13.26 15.96
N SER A 155 -1.20 12.26 15.23
CA SER A 155 -2.51 12.32 14.56
C SER A 155 -3.11 10.93 14.40
N VAL A 156 -4.20 10.84 13.65
CA VAL A 156 -4.97 9.62 13.44
C VAL A 156 -5.33 9.47 11.97
N ALA A 157 -5.30 8.25 11.44
CA ALA A 157 -5.98 7.91 10.20
C ALA A 157 -7.33 7.29 10.56
N ILE A 158 -8.43 7.74 9.95
CA ILE A 158 -9.78 7.29 10.27
C ILE A 158 -10.42 6.67 9.03
N PHE A 159 -11.05 5.52 9.18
CA PHE A 159 -11.67 4.74 8.12
C PHE A 159 -13.12 4.41 8.49
N PRO A 160 -13.98 4.17 7.50
CA PRO A 160 -15.31 3.63 7.76
C PRO A 160 -15.22 2.23 8.40
N GLU A 161 -16.38 1.76 8.88
CA GLU A 161 -16.57 0.37 9.29
C GLU A 161 -16.05 -0.58 8.21
N LEU A 162 -15.50 -1.71 8.65
CA LEU A 162 -14.95 -2.72 7.76
C LEU A 162 -16.05 -3.73 7.40
N ASP A 163 -16.09 -4.16 6.14
CA ASP A 163 -16.99 -5.24 5.72
C ASP A 163 -16.65 -6.52 6.52
N PRO A 164 -17.64 -7.20 7.16
CA PRO A 164 -17.41 -8.40 7.95
C PRO A 164 -16.71 -9.54 7.20
N ASN A 165 -16.83 -9.57 5.87
CA ASN A 165 -16.20 -10.57 5.01
C ASN A 165 -14.70 -10.31 4.76
N VAL A 166 -14.15 -9.20 5.25
CA VAL A 166 -12.72 -8.91 5.13
C VAL A 166 -11.94 -9.63 6.22
N SER A 167 -11.16 -10.65 5.86
CA SER A 167 -10.24 -11.32 6.78
C SER A 167 -8.87 -10.65 6.84
N ARG A 168 -8.50 -9.91 5.79
CA ARG A 168 -7.19 -9.28 5.63
C ARG A 168 -7.32 -7.92 4.93
N PHE A 169 -6.52 -6.98 5.37
CA PHE A 169 -6.41 -5.69 4.70
C PHE A 169 -5.02 -5.11 4.93
N THR A 170 -4.59 -4.21 4.06
CA THR A 170 -3.32 -3.50 4.20
C THR A 170 -3.59 -2.01 4.27
N ILE A 171 -3.05 -1.35 5.29
CA ILE A 171 -3.02 0.12 5.33
C ILE A 171 -1.72 0.58 4.68
N TYR A 172 -1.84 1.35 3.62
CA TYR A 172 -0.73 2.02 2.94
C TYR A 172 -0.61 3.45 3.45
N PHE A 173 0.59 3.82 3.88
CA PHE A 173 0.90 5.15 4.41
C PHE A 173 1.98 5.82 3.54
N GLY A 174 1.54 6.71 2.67
CA GLY A 174 2.38 7.58 1.84
C GLY A 174 2.71 8.90 2.52
N GLY A 175 3.67 9.63 1.95
CA GLY A 175 4.14 10.92 2.50
C GLY A 175 5.15 10.78 3.65
N LEU A 176 5.65 9.58 3.92
CA LEU A 176 6.71 9.30 4.90
C LEU A 176 8.12 9.33 4.29
N SER A 177 8.23 9.26 2.96
CA SER A 177 9.50 9.33 2.23
C SER A 177 9.37 10.22 1.00
N GLY A 178 10.44 10.93 0.66
CA GLY A 178 10.57 11.70 -0.57
C GLY A 178 11.07 10.88 -1.78
N GLU A 179 11.28 9.58 -1.61
CA GLU A 179 11.74 8.68 -2.68
C GLU A 179 10.62 8.43 -3.69
N ARG A 180 10.92 8.70 -4.97
CA ARG A 180 10.02 8.50 -6.11
C ARG A 180 10.77 7.81 -7.24
N GLN A 181 10.07 6.99 -8.01
CA GLN A 181 10.60 6.38 -9.20
C GLN A 181 9.64 6.50 -10.36
N THR A 182 10.22 6.75 -11.52
CA THR A 182 9.51 6.93 -12.78
C THR A 182 9.55 5.61 -13.54
N LEU A 183 8.38 5.03 -13.82
CA LEU A 183 8.21 3.77 -14.51
C LEU A 183 7.60 4.01 -15.88
N VAL A 184 8.19 3.42 -16.93
CA VAL A 184 7.59 3.46 -18.26
C VAL A 184 6.44 2.47 -18.32
N ASN A 185 5.30 2.90 -18.88
CA ASN A 185 4.15 2.03 -19.10
C ASN A 185 4.56 0.88 -20.04
N PRO A 186 4.56 -0.39 -19.58
CA PRO A 186 4.98 -1.51 -20.41
C PRO A 186 4.03 -1.75 -21.60
N LEU A 187 2.78 -1.27 -21.54
CA LEU A 187 1.82 -1.36 -22.65
C LEU A 187 2.14 -0.36 -23.78
N GLY A 188 2.82 0.76 -23.48
CA GLY A 188 3.20 1.77 -24.49
C GLY A 188 4.43 1.39 -25.32
N THR A 189 5.20 0.37 -24.90
CA THR A 189 6.36 -0.13 -25.65
C THR A 189 6.03 -1.25 -26.64
N ALA A 190 4.88 -1.91 -26.49
CA ALA A 190 4.48 -3.03 -27.35
C ALA A 190 4.01 -2.60 -28.75
N ASP A 191 3.65 -1.32 -28.94
CA ASP A 191 3.04 -0.81 -30.17
C ASP A 191 4.02 -0.02 -31.06
N ARG A 192 5.30 -0.39 -31.07
CA ARG A 192 6.31 0.28 -31.93
C ARG A 192 6.49 -0.40 -33.29
N SER A 193 5.98 -1.62 -33.47
CA SER A 193 6.07 -2.35 -34.74
C SER A 193 4.82 -2.26 -35.62
N ALA A 194 3.69 -1.72 -35.15
CA ALA A 194 2.47 -1.53 -35.95
C ALA A 194 2.21 -0.08 -36.37
N ALA A 195 2.84 0.92 -35.73
CA ALA A 195 2.55 2.34 -35.94
C ALA A 195 3.42 3.06 -37.01
N ARG A 196 3.91 2.36 -38.04
CA ARG A 196 4.41 3.00 -39.29
C ARG A 196 3.24 3.06 -40.29
N GLY A 197 2.27 3.96 -40.07
CA GLY A 197 1.23 4.16 -41.08
C GLY A 197 -0.04 4.92 -40.70
N ALA A 198 -0.27 5.28 -39.44
CA ALA A 198 -1.50 5.97 -39.04
C ALA A 198 -1.22 7.39 -38.54
N THR A 199 -1.72 8.36 -39.30
CA THR A 199 -1.82 9.79 -38.96
C THR A 199 -2.44 10.00 -37.59
N ALA A 200 -1.75 10.78 -36.75
CA ALA A 200 -2.13 11.08 -35.39
C ALA A 200 -3.48 11.82 -35.29
N ALA A 201 -4.48 11.15 -34.73
CA ALA A 201 -5.67 11.78 -34.18
C ALA A 201 -5.43 12.02 -32.68
N ALA A 202 -5.47 13.28 -32.28
CA ALA A 202 -5.32 13.72 -30.90
C ALA A 202 -6.56 13.36 -30.07
N GLY A 203 -6.38 12.59 -28.99
CA GLY A 203 -7.42 12.35 -27.98
C GLY A 203 -7.12 11.20 -27.03
N THR A 204 -7.00 11.53 -25.74
CA THR A 204 -7.02 10.66 -24.54
C THR A 204 -5.84 9.73 -24.23
N GLY A 205 -4.92 10.21 -23.39
CA GLY A 205 -4.44 9.44 -22.23
C GLY A 205 -3.33 8.40 -22.42
N ASP A 206 -2.41 8.60 -23.37
CA ASP A 206 -1.18 7.81 -23.48
C ASP A 206 -0.15 8.26 -22.41
N GLU A 207 -0.47 8.04 -21.13
CA GLU A 207 0.50 8.31 -20.06
C GLU A 207 1.57 7.22 -20.09
N ARG A 208 2.64 7.49 -20.85
CA ARG A 208 3.77 6.59 -21.09
C ARG A 208 4.59 6.32 -19.83
N VAL A 209 4.29 7.01 -18.73
CA VAL A 209 5.13 7.10 -17.55
C VAL A 209 4.26 7.20 -16.30
N PHE A 210 4.49 6.34 -15.31
CA PHE A 210 3.91 6.40 -13.98
C PHE A 210 4.97 6.84 -12.98
N VAL A 211 4.60 7.69 -12.01
CA VAL A 211 5.47 8.01 -10.87
C VAL A 211 4.97 7.25 -9.66
N VAL A 212 5.77 6.32 -9.18
CA VAL A 212 5.51 5.58 -7.93
C VAL A 212 6.31 6.20 -6.79
N GLN A 213 5.76 6.19 -5.59
CA GLN A 213 6.37 6.71 -4.38
C GLN A 213 6.57 5.61 -3.35
N LYS A 214 7.67 5.71 -2.60
CA LYS A 214 7.91 4.83 -1.46
C LYS A 214 6.85 5.02 -0.39
N THR A 215 6.12 3.95 -0.14
CA THR A 215 4.91 3.92 0.70
C THR A 215 5.06 2.80 1.73
N LEU A 216 4.68 3.06 2.99
CA LEU A 216 4.75 2.05 4.04
C LEU A 216 3.51 1.17 3.99
N ALA A 217 3.68 -0.14 3.80
CA ALA A 217 2.63 -1.15 3.87
C ALA A 217 2.53 -1.74 5.28
N MET A 218 1.32 -1.73 5.82
CA MET A 218 0.98 -2.25 7.15
C MET A 218 -0.10 -3.33 6.99
N PRO A 219 0.31 -4.59 6.79
CA PRO A 219 -0.65 -5.68 6.62
C PRO A 219 -1.32 -6.01 7.95
N TYR A 220 -2.63 -6.19 7.93
CA TYR A 220 -3.43 -6.60 9.07
C TYR A 220 -4.22 -7.87 8.75
N THR A 221 -4.29 -8.74 9.75
CA THR A 221 -5.18 -9.92 9.72
C THR A 221 -6.20 -9.80 10.83
N LEU A 222 -7.46 -10.05 10.51
CA LEU A 222 -8.55 -10.09 11.47
C LEU A 222 -8.90 -11.53 11.83
N PRO A 223 -8.56 -11.98 13.05
CA PRO A 223 -8.90 -13.34 13.48
C PRO A 223 -10.41 -13.49 13.66
N GLY A 224 -10.89 -14.73 13.57
CA GLY A 224 -12.29 -15.08 13.78
C GLY A 224 -13.08 -15.29 12.49
N ASP A 225 -14.29 -15.81 12.67
CA ASP A 225 -15.29 -15.98 11.61
C ASP A 225 -16.00 -14.65 11.28
N VAL A 226 -16.79 -14.63 10.21
CA VAL A 226 -17.52 -13.43 9.74
C VAL A 226 -18.40 -12.81 10.85
N ASN A 227 -18.94 -13.61 11.76
CA ASN A 227 -19.86 -13.15 12.81
C ASN A 227 -19.13 -12.49 14.00
N THR A 228 -17.94 -12.98 14.32
CA THR A 228 -17.13 -12.53 15.46
C THR A 228 -16.12 -11.45 15.07
N ARG A 229 -15.81 -11.32 13.78
CA ARG A 229 -14.79 -10.40 13.26
C ARG A 229 -15.02 -8.93 13.60
N ARG A 230 -16.28 -8.52 13.77
CA ARG A 230 -16.65 -7.17 14.17
C ARG A 230 -16.09 -6.75 15.55
N TYR A 231 -15.75 -7.72 16.40
CA TYR A 231 -15.14 -7.48 17.72
C TYR A 231 -13.67 -7.92 17.78
N ALA A 232 -13.12 -8.44 16.67
CA ALA A 232 -11.76 -8.93 16.65
C ALA A 232 -10.76 -7.77 16.75
N THR A 233 -9.67 -8.01 17.48
CA THR A 233 -8.52 -7.11 17.48
C THR A 233 -7.64 -7.46 16.27
N PRO A 234 -7.39 -6.53 15.34
CA PRO A 234 -6.50 -6.79 14.21
C PRO A 234 -5.07 -7.09 14.67
N ALA A 235 -4.46 -8.11 14.09
CA ALA A 235 -3.04 -8.38 14.27
C ALA A 235 -2.23 -7.69 13.16
N LEU A 236 -1.32 -6.81 13.55
CA LEU A 236 -0.38 -6.14 12.65
C LEU A 236 0.74 -7.10 12.26
N GLY A 237 0.92 -7.31 10.95
CA GLY A 237 2.04 -8.04 10.38
C GLY A 237 3.30 -7.19 10.24
N LYS A 238 4.28 -7.69 9.49
CA LYS A 238 5.55 -7.00 9.29
C LYS A 238 5.37 -5.74 8.43
N LEU A 239 5.78 -4.60 8.98
CA LEU A 239 5.88 -3.33 8.25
C LEU A 239 6.90 -3.47 7.11
N THR A 240 6.48 -3.11 5.90
CA THR A 240 7.32 -3.25 4.70
C THR A 240 7.20 -2.02 3.82
N TRP A 241 8.31 -1.50 3.32
CA TRP A 241 8.29 -0.44 2.31
C TRP A 241 7.98 -1.04 0.94
N VAL A 242 7.12 -0.39 0.16
CA VAL A 242 6.80 -0.75 -1.23
C VAL A 242 6.80 0.49 -2.12
N MET A 243 6.88 0.31 -3.44
CA MET A 243 6.70 1.39 -4.41
C MET A 243 5.27 1.34 -4.96
N ARG A 244 4.51 2.43 -4.78
CA ARG A 244 3.09 2.53 -5.17
C ARG A 244 2.75 3.89 -5.75
#